data_AF-U2EEE0-F1
#
_entry.id   AF-U2EEE0-F1
#
_cell.length_a   1.000
_cell.length_b   1.000
_cell.length_c   1.000
_cell.angle_alpha   90.00
_cell.angle_beta   90.00
_cell.angle_gamma   90.00
#
_symmetry.space_group_name_H-M   'P 1'
#
loop_
_entity.id
_entity.type
_entity.pdbx_description
1 polymer ?
#
loop_
_entity_poly.entity_id
_entity_poly.type
_entity_poly.pdbx_seq_one_letter_code
_entity_poly.pdbx_strand_id
1 'polypeptide(L)'
;MIGLILGTSEGKKILSLLNKYTDDIFVSTATTYGGELLKDYSYKVINTKPLNLNELADELKKNNVEILIDASHPYAAVITENAIEACSRLKIHYIRYERKNVVSDFEDKIIKIKDYDELGQKLKEVEGNILNTTGSRNIAKFMDMKLENRIIHRVLPSIEVMMRCFSLGVKTEDIIAIKGPVSYELNVGFLKEYDAKAIILKDSGKAGGTEEKLKAAFDLGVQAFVIERKKQRFDYLFSDEEELVNYIRESGKI
;
A
#
# COMPACT_ATOMS: atom_id res chain seq x y z
N MET A 1 -13.41 11.60 -19.85
CA MET A 1 -12.72 11.93 -18.59
C MET A 1 -11.71 10.84 -18.20
N ILE A 2 -10.62 11.20 -17.51
CA ILE A 2 -9.70 10.22 -16.87
C ILE A 2 -10.16 9.93 -15.44
N GLY A 3 -10.21 8.66 -15.05
CA GLY A 3 -10.32 8.23 -13.65
C GLY A 3 -8.94 7.87 -13.09
N LEU A 4 -8.65 8.27 -11.85
CA LEU A 4 -7.43 7.92 -11.15
C LEU A 4 -7.73 7.44 -9.73
N ILE A 5 -7.49 6.15 -9.46
CA ILE A 5 -7.50 5.61 -8.10
C ILE A 5 -6.14 5.87 -7.48
N LEU A 6 -6.12 6.60 -6.35
CA LEU A 6 -4.90 7.08 -5.72
C LEU A 6 -4.84 6.63 -4.25
N GLY A 7 -3.72 6.01 -3.89
CA GLY A 7 -3.41 5.63 -2.51
C GLY A 7 -1.92 5.60 -2.19
N THR A 8 -1.10 6.18 -3.07
CA THR A 8 0.36 6.05 -3.08
C THR A 8 1.02 7.39 -3.41
N SER A 9 2.30 7.54 -3.10
CA SER A 9 3.12 8.68 -3.54
C SER A 9 3.19 8.80 -5.06
N GLU A 10 3.23 7.68 -5.76
CA GLU A 10 3.35 7.55 -7.20
C GLU A 10 2.04 7.96 -7.87
N GLY A 11 0.88 7.58 -7.32
CA GLY A 11 -0.40 8.12 -7.76
C GLY A 11 -0.46 9.64 -7.71
N LYS A 12 0.16 10.27 -6.70
CA LYS A 12 0.28 11.75 -6.62
C LYS A 12 1.21 12.30 -7.70
N LYS A 13 2.32 11.64 -7.98
CA LYS A 13 3.22 12.01 -9.07
C LYS A 13 2.51 11.90 -10.43
N ILE A 14 1.78 10.82 -10.67
CA ILE A 14 0.94 10.65 -11.87
C ILE A 14 -0.07 11.78 -12.00
N LEU A 15 -0.80 12.12 -10.93
CA LEU A 15 -1.76 13.24 -10.95
C LEU A 15 -1.07 14.57 -11.30
N SER A 16 0.08 14.86 -10.68
CA SER A 16 0.88 16.06 -11.00
C SER A 16 1.31 16.11 -12.47
N LEU A 17 1.73 14.97 -13.03
CA LEU A 17 2.13 14.86 -14.43
C LEU A 17 0.93 15.04 -15.38
N LEU A 18 -0.23 14.47 -15.05
CA LEU A 18 -1.47 14.65 -15.82
C LEU A 18 -1.97 16.11 -15.79
N ASN A 19 -1.83 16.80 -14.65
CA ASN A 19 -2.21 18.20 -14.49
C ASN A 19 -1.46 19.18 -15.39
N LYS A 20 -0.35 18.75 -16.02
CA LYS A 20 0.32 19.53 -17.06
C LYS A 20 -0.48 19.60 -18.37
N TYR A 21 -1.45 18.71 -18.56
CA TYR A 21 -2.20 18.54 -19.80
C TYR A 21 -3.72 18.66 -19.60
N THR A 22 -4.25 18.23 -18.45
CA THR A 22 -5.69 18.27 -18.17
C THR A 22 -6.01 18.31 -16.68
N ASP A 23 -7.16 18.90 -16.35
CA ASP A 23 -7.82 18.81 -15.04
C ASP A 23 -9.14 18.01 -15.10
N ASP A 24 -9.54 17.49 -16.28
CA ASP A 24 -10.72 16.63 -16.48
C ASP A 24 -10.46 15.21 -15.95
N ILE A 25 -10.27 15.15 -14.64
CA ILE A 25 -9.86 13.97 -13.88
C ILE A 25 -10.84 13.75 -12.73
N PHE A 26 -11.38 12.53 -12.65
CA PHE A 26 -12.03 11.98 -11.47
C PHE A 26 -10.99 11.27 -10.60
N VAL A 27 -10.78 11.77 -9.38
CA VAL A 27 -9.83 11.18 -8.43
C VAL A 27 -10.58 10.39 -7.36
N SER A 28 -10.14 9.18 -7.04
CA SER A 28 -10.72 8.37 -5.97
C SER A 28 -9.66 7.94 -4.97
N THR A 29 -9.86 8.31 -3.70
CA THR A 29 -9.01 7.93 -2.56
C THR A 29 -9.84 7.19 -1.51
N ALA A 30 -9.20 6.31 -0.74
CA ALA A 30 -9.90 5.51 0.26
C ALA A 30 -10.17 6.24 1.58
N THR A 31 -9.60 7.44 1.81
CA THR A 31 -9.69 8.15 3.08
C THR A 31 -9.72 9.67 2.90
N THR A 32 -10.35 10.38 3.85
CA THR A 32 -10.36 11.84 3.91
C THR A 32 -8.95 12.42 3.92
N TYR A 33 -8.04 11.86 4.73
CA TYR A 33 -6.63 12.27 4.77
C TYR A 33 -5.94 12.12 3.40
N GLY A 34 -6.27 11.08 2.63
CA GLY A 34 -5.80 10.92 1.26
C GLY A 34 -6.21 12.10 0.37
N GLY A 35 -7.46 12.54 0.47
CA GLY A 35 -7.97 13.72 -0.23
C GLY A 35 -7.33 15.03 0.25
N GLU A 36 -7.03 15.18 1.54
CA GLU A 36 -6.36 16.39 2.06
C GLU A 36 -4.97 16.60 1.47
N LEU A 37 -4.27 15.52 1.14
CA LEU A 37 -2.95 15.56 0.48
C LEU A 37 -3.02 16.02 -0.98
N LEU A 38 -4.23 16.18 -1.53
CA LEU A 38 -4.46 16.56 -2.92
C LEU A 38 -5.00 17.99 -3.07
N LYS A 39 -5.10 18.79 -1.99
CA LYS A 39 -5.68 20.14 -2.04
C LYS A 39 -5.01 21.08 -3.05
N ASP A 40 -3.72 20.89 -3.30
CA ASP A 40 -2.93 21.71 -4.23
C ASP A 40 -2.84 21.13 -5.65
N TYR A 41 -3.59 20.05 -5.93
CA TYR A 41 -3.66 19.40 -7.25
C TYR A 41 -4.91 19.82 -8.00
N SER A 42 -4.89 19.72 -9.33
CA SER A 42 -6.04 20.03 -10.18
C SER A 42 -6.83 18.76 -10.49
N TYR A 43 -8.14 18.79 -10.28
CA TYR A 43 -9.05 17.71 -10.66
C TYR A 43 -10.48 18.25 -10.70
N LYS A 44 -11.33 17.58 -11.46
CA LYS A 44 -12.73 17.98 -11.64
C LYS A 44 -13.64 17.44 -10.53
N VAL A 45 -13.41 16.19 -10.12
CA VAL A 45 -14.22 15.51 -9.10
C VAL A 45 -13.30 14.66 -8.22
N ILE A 46 -13.58 14.62 -6.92
CA ILE A 46 -12.87 13.77 -5.96
C ILE A 46 -13.84 12.95 -5.11
N ASN A 47 -13.52 11.67 -4.93
CA ASN A 47 -14.07 10.80 -3.91
C ASN A 47 -13.01 10.52 -2.82
N THR A 48 -13.41 10.57 -1.56
CA THR A 48 -12.53 10.33 -0.40
C THR A 48 -13.01 9.20 0.51
N LYS A 49 -13.87 8.33 -0.01
CA LYS A 49 -14.43 7.17 0.70
C LYS A 49 -14.07 5.88 -0.03
N PRO A 50 -13.94 4.75 0.68
CA PRO A 50 -13.86 3.45 0.02
C PRO A 50 -15.11 3.22 -0.83
N LEU A 51 -14.93 2.72 -2.06
CA LEU A 51 -16.04 2.34 -2.94
C LEU A 51 -16.03 0.81 -3.13
N ASN A 52 -17.20 0.21 -3.01
CA ASN A 52 -17.42 -1.15 -3.48
C ASN A 52 -17.54 -1.19 -5.01
N LEU A 53 -17.68 -2.39 -5.59
CA LEU A 53 -17.77 -2.58 -7.03
C LEU A 53 -18.88 -1.76 -7.71
N ASN A 54 -20.09 -1.78 -7.15
CA ASN A 54 -21.24 -1.10 -7.75
C ASN A 54 -21.08 0.42 -7.62
N GLU A 55 -20.67 0.91 -6.45
CA GLU A 55 -20.40 2.33 -6.23
C GLU A 55 -19.29 2.85 -7.14
N LEU A 56 -18.24 2.07 -7.36
CA LEU A 56 -17.17 2.41 -8.29
C LEU A 56 -17.70 2.49 -9.72
N ALA A 57 -18.46 1.48 -10.17
CA ALA A 57 -19.04 1.49 -11.51
C ALA A 57 -19.99 2.69 -11.72
N ASP A 58 -20.80 3.02 -10.73
CA ASP A 58 -21.72 4.16 -10.79
C ASP A 58 -20.97 5.49 -10.89
N GLU A 59 -19.93 5.70 -10.08
CA GLU A 59 -19.10 6.91 -10.17
C GLU A 59 -18.33 6.99 -11.50
N LEU A 60 -17.78 5.88 -11.99
CA LEU A 60 -17.11 5.86 -13.30
C LEU A 60 -18.07 6.23 -14.44
N LYS A 61 -19.29 5.69 -14.41
CA LYS A 61 -20.33 5.97 -15.42
C LYS A 61 -20.82 7.42 -15.32
N LYS A 62 -21.15 7.89 -14.11
CA LYS A 62 -21.63 9.25 -13.83
C LYS A 62 -20.65 10.31 -14.31
N ASN A 63 -19.35 10.06 -14.16
CA ASN A 63 -18.29 10.98 -14.55
C ASN A 63 -17.80 10.76 -16.00
N ASN A 64 -18.45 9.88 -16.79
CA ASN A 64 -18.05 9.54 -18.16
C ASN A 64 -16.54 9.23 -18.26
N VAL A 65 -16.06 8.36 -17.36
CA VAL A 65 -14.68 7.91 -17.36
C VAL A 65 -14.45 6.96 -18.53
N GLU A 66 -13.43 7.22 -19.33
CA GLU A 66 -13.06 6.40 -20.50
C GLU A 66 -11.74 5.65 -20.31
N ILE A 67 -10.89 6.14 -19.41
CA ILE A 67 -9.67 5.47 -18.94
C ILE A 67 -9.68 5.49 -17.43
N LEU A 68 -9.43 4.35 -16.80
CA LEU A 68 -9.17 4.27 -15.37
C LEU A 68 -7.71 3.88 -15.13
N ILE A 69 -6.97 4.76 -14.47
CA ILE A 69 -5.64 4.49 -13.95
C ILE A 69 -5.78 4.01 -12.51
N ASP A 70 -5.41 2.76 -12.25
CA ASP A 70 -5.31 2.22 -10.89
C ASP A 70 -3.87 2.36 -10.38
N ALA A 71 -3.64 3.41 -9.58
CA ALA A 71 -2.40 3.65 -8.84
C ALA A 71 -2.57 3.36 -7.33
N SER A 72 -3.52 2.50 -6.96
CA SER A 72 -3.67 2.01 -5.59
C SER A 72 -2.46 1.18 -5.15
N HIS A 73 -2.31 1.01 -3.84
CA HIS A 73 -1.18 0.25 -3.28
C HIS A 73 -1.12 -1.18 -3.86
N PRO A 74 0.06 -1.76 -4.14
CA PRO A 74 0.20 -3.13 -4.68
C PRO A 74 -0.44 -4.27 -3.86
N TYR A 75 -0.85 -3.98 -2.62
CA TYR A 75 -1.51 -4.94 -1.72
C TYR A 75 -3.02 -4.65 -1.58
N ALA A 76 -3.55 -3.71 -2.36
CA ALA A 76 -4.96 -3.31 -2.32
C ALA A 76 -5.80 -4.19 -3.28
N ALA A 77 -5.68 -5.51 -3.16
CA ALA A 77 -6.25 -6.47 -4.10
C ALA A 77 -7.77 -6.26 -4.34
N VAL A 78 -8.54 -5.97 -3.28
CA VAL A 78 -10.00 -5.79 -3.39
C VAL A 78 -10.38 -4.63 -4.30
N ILE A 79 -9.73 -3.47 -4.19
CA ILE A 79 -10.06 -2.32 -5.04
C ILE A 79 -9.59 -2.55 -6.48
N THR A 80 -8.44 -3.20 -6.67
CA THR A 80 -7.94 -3.60 -7.99
C THR A 80 -8.90 -4.58 -8.68
N GLU A 81 -9.38 -5.60 -7.98
CA GLU A 81 -10.39 -6.54 -8.50
C GLU A 81 -11.69 -5.83 -8.86
N ASN A 82 -12.19 -4.96 -7.98
CA ASN A 82 -13.38 -4.15 -8.27
C ASN A 82 -13.19 -3.24 -9.48
N ALA A 83 -12.01 -2.63 -9.64
CA ALA A 83 -11.71 -1.74 -10.75
C ALA A 83 -11.65 -2.48 -12.08
N ILE A 84 -11.01 -3.65 -12.12
CA ILE A 84 -11.00 -4.51 -13.33
C ILE A 84 -12.43 -4.88 -13.73
N GLU A 85 -13.23 -5.35 -12.79
CA GLU A 85 -14.61 -5.78 -13.05
C GLU A 85 -15.50 -4.61 -13.48
N ALA A 86 -15.41 -3.45 -12.81
CA ALA A 86 -16.14 -2.24 -13.19
C ALA A 86 -15.75 -1.78 -14.61
N CYS A 87 -14.46 -1.75 -14.92
CA CYS A 87 -13.98 -1.37 -16.25
C CYS A 87 -14.44 -2.34 -17.34
N SER A 88 -14.42 -3.65 -17.06
CA SER A 88 -14.93 -4.67 -17.96
C SER A 88 -16.42 -4.44 -18.29
N ARG A 89 -17.26 -4.22 -17.27
CA ARG A 89 -18.70 -3.95 -17.44
C ARG A 89 -18.99 -2.71 -18.27
N LEU A 90 -18.20 -1.65 -18.06
CA LEU A 90 -18.40 -0.34 -18.67
C LEU A 90 -17.60 -0.14 -19.96
N LYS A 91 -16.79 -1.13 -20.36
CA LYS A 91 -15.84 -1.05 -21.49
C LYS A 91 -14.86 0.13 -21.36
N ILE A 92 -14.43 0.39 -20.13
CA ILE A 92 -13.43 1.43 -19.81
C ILE A 92 -12.03 0.85 -20.00
N HIS A 93 -11.13 1.64 -20.57
CA HIS A 93 -9.74 1.25 -20.71
C HIS A 93 -9.04 1.25 -19.34
N TYR A 94 -8.66 0.08 -18.84
CA TYR A 94 -8.04 -0.07 -17.52
C TYR A 94 -6.52 -0.12 -17.64
N ILE A 95 -5.84 0.74 -16.87
CA ILE A 95 -4.38 0.81 -16.79
C ILE A 95 -3.97 0.60 -15.34
N ARG A 96 -3.07 -0.35 -15.09
CA ARG A 96 -2.48 -0.57 -13.76
C ARG A 96 -1.13 0.14 -13.68
N TYR A 97 -0.94 0.95 -12.64
CA TYR A 97 0.38 1.35 -12.20
C TYR A 97 0.84 0.48 -11.04
N GLU A 98 1.99 -0.16 -11.17
CA GLU A 98 2.62 -0.91 -10.09
C GLU A 98 4.13 -0.69 -10.05
N ARG A 99 4.60 -0.15 -8.91
CA ARG A 99 6.04 0.04 -8.67
C ARG A 99 6.79 -1.30 -8.69
N LYS A 100 8.04 -1.25 -9.19
CA LYS A 100 8.96 -2.40 -9.20
C LYS A 100 9.20 -2.97 -7.79
N ASN A 101 9.45 -4.27 -7.74
CA ASN A 101 9.84 -4.97 -6.53
C ASN A 101 11.32 -4.66 -6.22
N VAL A 102 11.65 -4.38 -4.96
CA VAL A 102 13.05 -4.12 -4.51
C VAL A 102 13.63 -5.28 -3.69
N VAL A 103 12.82 -6.31 -3.46
CA VAL A 103 13.14 -7.46 -2.63
C VAL A 103 13.86 -8.55 -3.43
N SER A 104 13.85 -8.48 -4.77
CA SER A 104 14.65 -9.34 -5.65
C SER A 104 16.13 -9.34 -5.28
N ASP A 105 16.65 -8.20 -4.82
CA ASP A 105 18.07 -8.05 -4.49
C ASP A 105 18.45 -8.71 -3.16
N PHE A 106 17.45 -9.19 -2.41
CA PHE A 106 17.59 -9.78 -1.07
C PHE A 106 16.95 -11.17 -0.98
N GLU A 107 16.67 -11.81 -2.12
CA GLU A 107 15.81 -12.99 -2.22
C GLU A 107 16.29 -14.17 -1.34
N ASP A 108 17.60 -14.34 -1.19
CA ASP A 108 18.21 -15.41 -0.39
C ASP A 108 18.27 -15.11 1.12
N LYS A 109 17.94 -13.89 1.54
CA LYS A 109 18.10 -13.42 2.94
C LYS A 109 16.76 -13.20 3.66
N ILE A 110 15.66 -13.25 2.93
CA ILE A 110 14.31 -13.03 3.46
C ILE A 110 13.56 -14.36 3.61
N ILE A 111 12.55 -14.34 4.47
CA ILE A 111 11.54 -15.39 4.56
C ILE A 111 10.30 -14.88 3.82
N LYS A 112 10.04 -15.44 2.64
CA LYS A 112 8.85 -15.11 1.86
C LYS A 112 7.62 -15.78 2.45
N ILE A 113 6.53 -15.03 2.50
CA ILE A 113 5.28 -15.43 3.13
C ILE A 113 4.13 -15.14 2.18
N LYS A 114 3.38 -16.17 1.77
CA LYS A 114 2.29 -16.04 0.79
C LYS A 114 1.09 -15.31 1.38
N ASP A 115 0.78 -15.59 2.64
CA ASP A 115 -0.39 -15.03 3.33
C ASP A 115 -0.20 -14.99 4.86
N TYR A 116 -1.23 -14.51 5.56
CA TYR A 116 -1.18 -14.37 7.00
C TYR A 116 -1.29 -15.72 7.75
N ASP A 117 -1.78 -16.78 7.11
CA ASP A 117 -1.89 -18.09 7.74
C ASP A 117 -0.50 -18.75 7.78
N GLU A 118 0.24 -18.71 6.67
CA GLU A 118 1.65 -19.10 6.60
C GLU A 118 2.51 -18.24 7.54
N LEU A 119 2.24 -16.92 7.61
CA LEU A 119 2.92 -16.01 8.54
C LEU A 119 2.79 -16.52 9.98
N GLY A 120 1.57 -16.82 10.42
CA GLY A 120 1.31 -17.27 11.78
C GLY A 120 1.99 -18.60 12.11
N GLN A 121 2.07 -19.53 11.16
CA GLN A 121 2.80 -20.79 11.35
C GLN A 121 4.30 -20.54 11.54
N LYS A 122 4.89 -19.69 10.71
CA LYS A 122 6.33 -19.40 10.76
C LYS A 122 6.74 -18.55 11.96
N LEU A 123 5.90 -17.61 12.39
CA LEU A 123 6.22 -16.79 13.56
C LEU A 123 6.24 -17.58 14.87
N LYS A 124 5.57 -18.73 14.95
CA LYS A 124 5.67 -19.64 16.12
C LYS A 124 7.06 -20.23 16.31
N GLU A 125 7.85 -20.32 15.25
CA GLU A 125 9.23 -20.80 15.29
C GLU A 125 10.20 -19.69 15.77
N VAL A 126 9.73 -18.45 15.90
CA VAL A 126 10.54 -17.31 16.35
C VAL A 126 10.45 -17.20 17.87
N GLU A 127 11.59 -17.21 18.54
CA GLU A 127 11.67 -16.88 19.98
C GLU A 127 11.95 -15.38 20.13
N GLY A 128 11.09 -14.64 20.84
CA GLY A 128 11.29 -13.23 21.16
C GLY A 128 10.32 -12.26 20.49
N ASN A 129 10.68 -10.98 20.48
CA ASN A 129 9.79 -9.89 20.08
C ASN A 129 9.73 -9.73 18.55
N ILE A 130 8.58 -9.29 18.05
CA ILE A 130 8.33 -9.14 16.62
C ILE A 130 7.94 -7.70 16.30
N LEU A 131 8.61 -7.06 15.35
CA LEU A 131 8.23 -5.76 14.84
C LEU A 131 7.34 -5.87 13.59
N ASN A 132 6.06 -5.57 13.72
CA ASN A 132 5.13 -5.51 12.60
C ASN A 132 5.12 -4.12 11.95
N THR A 133 5.58 -4.06 10.70
CA THR A 133 5.60 -2.81 9.90
C THR A 133 4.57 -2.79 8.77
N THR A 134 3.59 -3.71 8.79
CA THR A 134 2.57 -3.86 7.73
C THR A 134 1.36 -2.93 7.89
N GLY A 135 1.37 -2.06 8.91
CA GLY A 135 0.33 -1.10 9.24
C GLY A 135 -0.84 -1.71 10.03
N SER A 136 -1.89 -0.91 10.23
CA SER A 136 -3.00 -1.22 11.14
C SER A 136 -4.10 -2.13 10.56
N ARG A 137 -4.19 -2.24 9.23
CA ARG A 137 -5.30 -2.95 8.56
C ARG A 137 -5.42 -4.40 9.00
N ASN A 138 -4.30 -5.10 9.16
CA ASN A 138 -4.26 -6.53 9.43
C ASN A 138 -3.92 -6.88 10.88
N ILE A 139 -3.98 -5.92 11.82
CA ILE A 139 -3.72 -6.18 13.25
C ILE A 139 -4.62 -7.30 13.79
N ALA A 140 -5.91 -7.31 13.44
CA ALA A 140 -6.83 -8.37 13.86
C ALA A 140 -6.30 -9.77 13.51
N LYS A 141 -5.71 -9.96 12.32
CA LYS A 141 -5.12 -11.23 11.91
C LYS A 141 -3.95 -11.64 12.81
N PHE A 142 -3.14 -10.68 13.28
CA PHE A 142 -2.07 -10.97 14.24
C PHE A 142 -2.63 -11.39 15.60
N MET A 143 -3.69 -10.74 16.06
CA MET A 143 -4.35 -11.12 17.31
C MET A 143 -4.95 -12.54 17.23
N ASP A 144 -5.52 -12.89 16.07
CA ASP A 144 -6.13 -14.20 15.83
C ASP A 144 -5.11 -15.35 15.79
N MET A 145 -3.83 -15.06 15.46
CA MET A 145 -2.76 -16.07 15.46
C MET A 145 -2.43 -16.61 16.86
N LYS A 146 -2.80 -15.87 17.93
CA LYS A 146 -2.55 -16.22 19.34
C LYS A 146 -1.09 -16.64 19.58
N LEU A 147 -0.16 -15.85 19.04
CA LEU A 147 1.28 -16.07 19.22
C LEU A 147 1.67 -15.75 20.68
N GLU A 148 2.64 -16.51 21.21
CA GLU A 148 3.24 -16.21 22.52
C GLU A 148 4.19 -15.00 22.45
N ASN A 149 4.64 -14.64 21.25
CA ASN A 149 5.49 -13.50 20.99
C ASN A 149 4.81 -12.18 21.35
N ARG A 150 5.60 -11.24 21.88
CA ARG A 150 5.21 -9.83 21.94
C ARG A 150 5.33 -9.21 20.55
N ILE A 151 4.24 -8.60 20.05
CA ILE A 151 4.20 -7.98 18.72
C ILE A 151 4.06 -6.47 18.85
N ILE A 152 5.05 -5.75 18.34
CA ILE A 152 5.09 -4.29 18.32
C ILE A 152 4.56 -3.82 16.96
N HIS A 153 3.49 -3.04 16.99
CA HIS A 153 2.79 -2.57 15.80
C HIS A 153 3.20 -1.14 15.45
N ARG A 154 3.87 -0.98 14.30
CA ARG A 154 4.14 0.34 13.73
C ARG A 154 3.00 0.80 12.83
N VAL A 155 2.35 1.89 13.23
CA VAL A 155 1.10 2.37 12.61
C VAL A 155 1.11 3.89 12.39
N LEU A 156 0.22 4.36 11.52
CA LEU A 156 0.02 5.80 11.29
C LEU A 156 -0.60 6.45 12.54
N PRO A 157 -0.13 7.64 12.98
CA PRO A 157 -0.67 8.33 14.15
C PRO A 157 -2.00 9.03 13.82
N SER A 158 -3.06 8.27 13.55
CA SER A 158 -4.42 8.80 13.37
C SER A 158 -5.38 8.29 14.44
N ILE A 159 -6.39 9.09 14.78
CA ILE A 159 -7.40 8.74 15.80
C ILE A 159 -8.06 7.39 15.48
N GLU A 160 -8.51 7.22 14.24
CA GLU A 160 -9.14 5.97 13.77
C GLU A 160 -8.23 4.75 13.96
N VAL A 161 -6.94 4.90 13.66
CA VAL A 161 -5.95 3.82 13.79
C VAL A 161 -5.69 3.49 15.26
N MET A 162 -5.55 4.50 16.11
CA MET A 162 -5.36 4.29 17.56
C MET A 162 -6.58 3.62 18.20
N MET A 163 -7.78 4.08 17.88
CA MET A 163 -9.03 3.43 18.33
C MET A 163 -9.09 1.96 17.92
N ARG A 164 -8.73 1.66 16.67
CA ARG A 164 -8.68 0.27 16.17
C ARG A 164 -7.68 -0.57 16.97
N CYS A 165 -6.46 -0.08 17.20
CA CYS A 165 -5.46 -0.79 17.99
C CYS A 165 -5.98 -1.15 19.38
N PHE A 166 -6.53 -0.16 20.11
CA PHE A 166 -7.05 -0.38 21.46
C PHE A 166 -8.28 -1.30 21.48
N SER A 167 -9.19 -1.20 20.51
CA SER A 167 -10.35 -2.11 20.41
C SER A 167 -9.96 -3.57 20.18
N LEU A 168 -8.78 -3.79 19.58
CA LEU A 168 -8.22 -5.13 19.34
C LEU A 168 -7.34 -5.62 20.50
N GLY A 169 -7.21 -4.84 21.57
CA GLY A 169 -6.43 -5.21 22.76
C GLY A 169 -4.91 -4.97 22.63
N VAL A 170 -4.45 -4.20 21.64
CA VAL A 170 -3.03 -3.83 21.53
C VAL A 170 -2.68 -2.90 22.68
N LYS A 171 -1.64 -3.24 23.45
CA LYS A 171 -1.17 -2.42 24.56
C LYS A 171 -0.47 -1.16 24.05
N THR A 172 -0.55 -0.07 24.81
CA THR A 172 0.12 1.19 24.46
C THR A 172 1.63 1.04 24.26
N GLU A 173 2.29 0.22 25.09
CA GLU A 173 3.73 -0.08 24.99
C GLU A 173 4.12 -0.87 23.73
N ASP A 174 3.15 -1.41 23.00
CA ASP A 174 3.34 -2.20 21.78
C ASP A 174 2.98 -1.41 20.52
N ILE A 175 2.84 -0.08 20.62
CA ILE A 175 2.48 0.80 19.50
C ILE A 175 3.60 1.79 19.21
N ILE A 176 4.11 1.75 17.99
CA ILE A 176 4.96 2.81 17.43
C ILE A 176 4.09 3.63 16.47
N ALA A 177 3.63 4.79 16.91
CA ALA A 177 2.81 5.69 16.11
C ALA A 177 3.68 6.70 15.34
N ILE A 178 3.96 6.43 14.07
CA ILE A 178 4.84 7.25 13.22
C ILE A 178 4.41 7.22 11.76
N LYS A 179 4.51 8.37 11.07
CA LYS A 179 4.31 8.47 9.62
C LYS A 179 5.62 8.14 8.90
N GLY A 180 5.59 7.12 8.04
CA GLY A 180 6.72 6.76 7.18
C GLY A 180 6.81 7.58 5.88
N PRO A 181 7.82 7.29 5.02
CA PRO A 181 8.84 6.25 5.18
C PRO A 181 9.79 6.53 6.35
N VAL A 182 10.39 5.47 6.92
CA VAL A 182 11.25 5.53 8.12
C VAL A 182 12.68 5.23 7.70
N SER A 183 13.64 6.04 8.14
CA SER A 183 15.05 5.89 7.78
C SER A 183 15.67 4.61 8.33
N TYR A 184 16.81 4.21 7.78
CA TYR A 184 17.60 3.08 8.27
C TYR A 184 17.90 3.20 9.77
N GLU A 185 18.37 4.37 10.23
CA GLU A 185 18.78 4.61 11.62
C GLU A 185 17.62 4.45 12.59
N LEU A 186 16.42 4.92 12.22
CA LEU A 186 15.23 4.73 13.03
C LEU A 186 14.76 3.27 13.03
N ASN A 187 14.86 2.55 11.91
CA ASN A 187 14.56 1.12 11.90
C ASN A 187 15.53 0.35 12.82
N VAL A 188 16.84 0.66 12.77
CA VAL A 188 17.84 0.10 13.70
C VAL A 188 17.47 0.44 15.15
N GLY A 189 17.10 1.69 15.43
CA GLY A 189 16.66 2.12 16.75
C GLY A 189 15.47 1.31 17.25
N PHE A 190 14.41 1.15 16.45
CA PHE A 190 13.23 0.36 16.83
C PHE A 190 13.57 -1.11 17.04
N LEU A 191 14.38 -1.71 16.17
CA LEU A 191 14.76 -3.12 16.32
C LEU A 191 15.54 -3.37 17.61
N LYS A 192 16.43 -2.43 18.00
CA LYS A 192 17.19 -2.52 19.25
C LYS A 192 16.33 -2.23 20.49
N GLU A 193 15.55 -1.15 20.47
CA GLU A 193 14.72 -0.71 21.60
C GLU A 193 13.76 -1.81 22.06
N TYR A 194 13.16 -2.52 21.10
CA TYR A 194 12.21 -3.58 21.38
C TYR A 194 12.82 -4.98 21.37
N ASP A 195 14.14 -5.12 21.31
CA ASP A 195 14.86 -6.40 21.17
C ASP A 195 14.20 -7.35 20.14
N ALA A 196 13.86 -6.81 18.97
CA ALA A 196 13.11 -7.53 17.96
C ALA A 196 13.97 -8.62 17.31
N LYS A 197 13.44 -9.85 17.26
CA LYS A 197 14.08 -11.00 16.60
C LYS A 197 13.54 -11.24 15.18
N ALA A 198 12.35 -10.70 14.91
CA ALA A 198 11.78 -10.68 13.58
C ALA A 198 11.18 -9.32 13.23
N ILE A 199 11.23 -8.97 11.94
CA ILE A 199 10.51 -7.85 11.35
C ILE A 199 9.58 -8.37 10.25
N ILE A 200 8.34 -7.91 10.26
CA ILE A 200 7.35 -8.23 9.23
C ILE A 200 7.15 -7.00 8.37
N LEU A 201 7.24 -7.18 7.06
CA LEU A 201 7.07 -6.12 6.09
C LEU A 201 6.32 -6.60 4.84
N LYS A 202 5.80 -5.61 4.11
CA LYS A 202 5.31 -5.76 2.74
C LYS A 202 6.34 -5.13 1.82
N ASP A 203 6.57 -5.71 0.65
CA ASP A 203 7.35 -5.06 -0.39
C ASP A 203 6.57 -3.86 -0.93
N SER A 204 6.80 -2.71 -0.30
CA SER A 204 6.19 -1.44 -0.69
C SER A 204 7.11 -0.66 -1.63
N GLY A 205 8.08 -1.33 -2.27
CA GLY A 205 9.10 -0.71 -3.11
C GLY A 205 9.98 0.31 -2.38
N LYS A 206 10.81 1.04 -3.13
CA LYS A 206 11.74 2.05 -2.61
C LYS A 206 11.03 3.18 -1.86
N ALA A 207 9.96 3.73 -2.45
CA ALA A 207 9.19 4.81 -1.83
C ALA A 207 8.51 4.41 -0.50
N GLY A 208 8.30 3.10 -0.27
CA GLY A 208 7.76 2.58 0.99
C GLY A 208 8.82 2.24 2.05
N GLY A 209 10.07 2.56 1.79
CA GLY A 209 11.19 2.31 2.70
C GLY A 209 11.47 0.82 2.93
N THR A 210 11.26 -0.03 1.91
CA THR A 210 11.47 -1.49 2.02
C THR A 210 12.95 -1.82 2.23
N GLU A 211 13.83 -1.14 1.49
CA GLU A 211 15.28 -1.36 1.53
C GLU A 211 15.86 -1.02 2.90
N GLU A 212 15.47 0.12 3.49
CA GLU A 212 15.91 0.58 4.80
C GLU A 212 15.52 -0.39 5.92
N LYS A 213 14.32 -0.99 5.85
CA LYS A 213 13.86 -2.01 6.80
C LYS A 213 14.68 -3.30 6.67
N LEU A 214 14.88 -3.78 5.44
CA LEU A 214 15.62 -5.00 5.17
C LEU A 214 17.08 -4.87 5.60
N LYS A 215 17.73 -3.77 5.21
CA LYS A 215 19.11 -3.47 5.60
C LYS A 215 19.28 -3.43 7.12
N ALA A 216 18.39 -2.71 7.82
CA ALA A 216 18.43 -2.64 9.29
C ALA A 216 18.25 -4.01 9.95
N ALA A 217 17.38 -4.86 9.40
CA ALA A 217 17.18 -6.21 9.90
C ALA A 217 18.43 -7.08 9.74
N PHE A 218 19.02 -7.08 8.53
CA PHE A 218 20.20 -7.89 8.23
C PHE A 218 21.43 -7.46 9.04
N ASP A 219 21.67 -6.16 9.16
CA ASP A 219 22.81 -5.64 9.94
C ASP A 219 22.71 -5.99 11.44
N LEU A 220 21.50 -6.30 11.94
CA LEU A 220 21.24 -6.70 13.32
C LEU A 220 20.98 -8.21 13.49
N GLY A 221 21.04 -9.01 12.42
CA GLY A 221 20.72 -10.44 12.47
C GLY A 221 19.25 -10.75 12.77
N VAL A 222 18.34 -9.81 12.49
CA VAL A 222 16.89 -9.95 12.67
C VAL A 222 16.29 -10.64 11.44
N GLN A 223 15.41 -11.61 11.64
CA GLN A 223 14.73 -12.32 10.57
C GLN A 223 13.72 -11.41 9.85
N ALA A 224 13.80 -11.32 8.52
CA ALA A 224 12.91 -10.49 7.73
C ALA A 224 11.82 -11.32 7.04
N PHE A 225 10.57 -11.18 7.50
CA PHE A 225 9.39 -11.83 6.93
C PHE A 225 8.70 -10.90 5.94
N VAL A 226 8.73 -11.24 4.65
CA VAL A 226 8.15 -10.44 3.58
C VAL A 226 6.88 -11.10 3.08
N ILE A 227 5.73 -10.44 3.30
CA ILE A 227 4.45 -10.90 2.75
C ILE A 227 4.45 -10.64 1.25
N GLU A 228 4.22 -11.66 0.43
CA GLU A 228 4.21 -11.55 -1.02
C GLU A 228 2.99 -10.77 -1.52
N ARG A 229 3.17 -10.10 -2.66
CA ARG A 229 2.07 -9.48 -3.39
C ARG A 229 1.27 -10.58 -4.10
N LYS A 230 -0.05 -10.42 -4.19
CA LYS A 230 -0.88 -11.29 -5.02
C LYS A 230 -0.48 -11.08 -6.48
N LYS A 231 -0.02 -12.14 -7.15
CA LYS A 231 0.33 -12.07 -8.58
C LYS A 231 -0.95 -11.96 -9.40
N GLN A 232 -1.05 -10.91 -10.21
CA GLN A 232 -2.14 -10.70 -11.15
C GLN A 232 -1.58 -10.25 -12.49
N ARG A 233 -2.19 -10.71 -13.58
CA ARG A 233 -1.83 -10.29 -14.94
C ARG A 233 -2.71 -9.11 -15.32
N PHE A 234 -2.08 -8.07 -15.86
CA PHE A 234 -2.76 -6.89 -16.40
C PHE A 234 -2.38 -6.74 -17.87
N ASP A 235 -3.33 -6.31 -18.70
CA ASP A 235 -3.08 -6.06 -20.11
C ASP A 235 -2.20 -4.82 -20.32
N TYR A 236 -2.41 -3.79 -19.48
CA TYR A 236 -1.65 -2.55 -19.48
C TYR A 236 -1.07 -2.30 -18.09
N LEU A 237 0.21 -2.61 -17.92
CA LEU A 237 0.96 -2.46 -16.68
C LEU A 237 2.15 -1.52 -16.88
N PHE A 238 2.22 -0.48 -16.08
CA PHE A 238 3.35 0.45 -16.05
C PHE A 238 4.00 0.45 -14.68
N SER A 239 5.32 0.65 -14.66
CA SER A 239 6.10 0.79 -13.43
C SER A 239 6.87 2.11 -13.34
N ASP A 240 6.76 2.95 -14.37
CA ASP A 240 7.29 4.29 -14.45
C ASP A 240 6.14 5.29 -14.69
N GLU A 241 6.10 6.38 -13.93
CA GLU A 241 4.99 7.34 -14.00
C GLU A 241 5.01 8.17 -15.28
N GLU A 242 6.20 8.45 -15.83
CA GLU A 242 6.34 9.24 -17.05
C GLU A 242 5.97 8.42 -18.28
N GLU A 243 6.40 7.14 -18.35
CA GLU A 243 5.98 6.21 -19.40
C GLU A 243 4.45 6.05 -19.43
N LEU A 244 3.81 5.90 -18.26
CA LEU A 244 2.36 5.80 -18.16
C LEU A 244 1.68 7.05 -18.72
N VAL A 245 2.11 8.24 -18.29
CA VAL A 245 1.49 9.50 -18.73
C VAL A 245 1.72 9.74 -20.22
N ASN A 246 2.91 9.42 -20.74
CA ASN A 246 3.20 9.51 -22.17
C ASN A 246 2.32 8.56 -22.99
N TYR A 247 2.09 7.34 -22.53
CA TYR A 247 1.17 6.40 -23.18
C TYR A 247 -0.25 6.99 -23.30
N ILE A 248 -0.75 7.65 -22.27
CA ILE A 248 -2.08 8.28 -22.30
C ILE A 248 -2.13 9.42 -23.32
N ARG A 249 -1.07 10.25 -23.39
CA ARG A 249 -0.96 11.33 -24.39
C ARG A 249 -0.94 10.77 -25.81
N GLU A 250 -0.13 9.75 -26.06
CA GLU A 250 -0.01 9.13 -27.39
C GLU A 250 -1.30 8.43 -27.83
N SER A 251 -2.14 8.00 -26.88
CA SER A 251 -3.48 7.46 -27.18
C SER A 251 -4.49 8.51 -27.67
N GLY A 252 -4.11 9.80 -27.69
CA GLY A 252 -4.96 10.91 -28.16
C GLY A 252 -6.07 11.30 -27.18
N LYS A 253 -5.95 10.90 -25.91
CA LYS A 253 -6.98 11.10 -24.88
C LYS A 253 -6.72 12.29 -23.94
N ILE A 254 -5.51 12.86 -23.98
CA ILE A 254 -5.10 14.14 -23.37
C ILE A 254 -4.02 14.83 -24.21
#